data_AF-U2BEM6-F1
#
_entry.id   AF-U2BEM6-F1
#
_cell.length_a   1.000
_cell.length_b   1.000
_cell.length_c   1.000
_cell.angle_alpha   90.00
_cell.angle_beta   90.00
_cell.angle_gamma   90.00
#
_symmetry.space_group_name_H-M   'P 1'
#
loop_
_entity.id
_entity.type
_entity.pdbx_description
1 polymer ?
#
loop_
_entity_poly.entity_id
_entity_poly.type
_entity_poly.pdbx_seq_one_letter_code
_entity_poly.pdbx_strand_id
1 'polypeptide(L)'
;MNKTTRDKLIDAMIDALQRKGLHGVGLSELLADAGAPKGSLYHHFPGGKSELAVAAIERVGQRAEQAFAALFEHQPEPLDALAAWLH
;
A
#
# COMPACT_ATOMS: atom_id res chain seq x y z
N MET A 1 4.84 -9.47 14.22
CA MET A 1 5.50 -8.14 14.26
C MET A 1 4.41 -7.09 14.40
N ASN A 2 4.50 -6.16 15.35
CA ASN A 2 3.47 -5.13 15.56
C ASN A 2 3.60 -4.03 14.49
N LYS A 3 2.50 -3.63 13.83
CA LYS A 3 2.53 -2.60 12.77
C LYS A 3 2.77 -1.21 13.38
N THR A 4 3.71 -0.45 12.80
CA THR A 4 3.94 0.94 13.20
C THR A 4 2.76 1.83 12.81
N THR A 5 2.63 3.01 13.41
CA THR A 5 1.62 4.00 12.98
C THR A 5 1.79 4.39 11.51
N ARG A 6 3.03 4.50 11.03
CA ARG A 6 3.34 4.71 9.61
C ARG A 6 2.79 3.59 8.74
N ASP A 7 2.95 2.33 9.15
CA ASP A 7 2.44 1.19 8.38
C ASP A 7 0.92 1.13 8.36
N LYS A 8 0.26 1.43 9.48
CA LYS A 8 -1.21 1.50 9.54
C LYS A 8 -1.77 2.58 8.60
N LEU A 9 -1.13 3.75 8.57
CA LEU A 9 -1.50 4.83 7.65
C LEU A 9 -1.36 4.41 6.19
N ILE A 10 -0.26 3.72 5.84
CA ILE A 10 -0.02 3.24 4.48
C ILE A 10 -1.04 2.17 4.10
N ASP A 11 -1.29 1.18 4.97
CA ASP A 11 -2.26 0.12 4.68
C ASP A 11 -3.68 0.70 4.51
N ALA A 12 -4.10 1.63 5.37
CA ALA A 12 -5.38 2.32 5.22
C ALA A 12 -5.46 3.10 3.90
N MET A 13 -4.35 3.73 3.46
CA MET A 13 -4.32 4.44 2.18
C MET A 13 -4.41 3.48 0.99
N ILE A 14 -3.75 2.32 1.04
CA ILE A 14 -3.87 1.29 0.00
C ILE A 14 -5.34 0.88 -0.14
N ASP A 15 -6.00 0.54 0.96
CA ASP A 15 -7.41 0.11 0.95
C ASP A 15 -8.34 1.23 0.44
N ALA A 16 -8.04 2.48 0.80
CA ALA A 16 -8.82 3.63 0.39
C ALA A 16 -8.65 3.94 -1.12
N LEU A 17 -7.42 3.84 -1.64
CA LEU A 17 -7.12 4.00 -3.07
C LEU A 17 -7.84 2.95 -3.92
N GLN A 18 -7.81 1.69 -3.49
CA GLN A 18 -8.47 0.58 -4.20
C GLN A 18 -10.00 0.75 -4.27
N ARG A 19 -10.63 1.28 -3.21
CA ARG A 19 -12.09 1.42 -3.13
C ARG A 19 -12.63 2.71 -3.76
N LYS A 20 -11.89 3.83 -3.63
CA LYS A 20 -12.43 5.18 -3.88
C LYS A 20 -11.55 6.07 -4.75
N GLY A 21 -10.32 5.65 -5.07
CA GLY A 21 -9.32 6.50 -5.72
C GLY A 21 -8.87 7.69 -4.86
N LEU A 22 -7.80 8.38 -5.27
CA LEU A 22 -7.11 9.38 -4.43
C LEU A 22 -8.00 10.57 -3.99
N HIS A 23 -8.86 11.06 -4.88
CA HIS A 23 -9.72 12.20 -4.63
C HIS A 23 -11.00 11.85 -3.86
N GLY A 24 -11.43 10.59 -3.90
CA GLY A 24 -12.60 10.11 -3.16
C GLY A 24 -12.34 9.87 -1.67
N VAL A 25 -11.08 9.91 -1.23
CA VAL A 25 -10.70 9.63 0.16
C VAL A 25 -10.64 10.91 1.00
N GLY A 26 -11.53 10.99 2.00
CA GLY A 26 -11.48 12.03 3.03
C GLY A 26 -10.37 11.76 4.05
N LEU A 27 -9.64 12.81 4.46
CA LEU A 27 -8.52 12.67 5.40
C LEU A 27 -8.96 12.11 6.76
N SER A 28 -10.13 12.54 7.26
CA SER A 28 -10.66 12.09 8.54
C SER A 28 -11.06 10.61 8.52
N GLU A 29 -11.64 10.13 7.41
CA GLU A 29 -11.98 8.72 7.22
C GLU A 29 -10.73 7.86 7.22
N LEU A 30 -9.71 8.26 6.45
CA LEU A 30 -8.42 7.57 6.39
C LEU A 30 -7.76 7.43 7.75
N LEU A 31 -7.77 8.50 8.57
CA LEU A 31 -7.20 8.49 9.91
C LEU A 31 -7.97 7.58 10.88
N ALA A 32 -9.30 7.53 10.73
CA ALA A 32 -10.15 6.63 11.49
C ALA A 32 -9.86 5.16 11.13
N ASP A 33 -9.78 4.84 9.83
CA ASP A 33 -9.44 3.50 9.33
C ASP A 33 -8.03 3.06 9.81
N ALA A 34 -7.07 3.97 9.83
CA ALA A 34 -5.72 3.71 10.34
C ALA A 34 -5.63 3.62 11.88
N GLY A 35 -6.67 4.01 12.60
CA GLY A 35 -6.64 4.15 14.07
C GLY A 35 -5.57 5.13 14.54
N ALA A 36 -5.33 6.21 13.78
CA ALA A 36 -4.24 7.15 14.01
C ALA A 36 -4.76 8.57 14.23
N PRO A 37 -4.22 9.34 15.20
CA PRO A 37 -4.59 10.73 15.36
C PRO A 37 -4.05 11.57 14.20
N LYS A 38 -4.72 12.69 13.90
CA LYS A 38 -4.34 13.60 12.80
C LYS A 38 -2.88 14.07 12.86
N GLY A 39 -2.35 14.29 14.07
CA GLY A 39 -0.94 14.67 14.25
C GLY A 39 0.05 13.62 13.74
N SER A 40 -0.28 12.33 13.82
CA SER A 40 0.59 11.25 13.35
C SER A 40 0.77 11.25 11.84
N LEU A 41 -0.24 11.66 11.07
CA LEU A 41 -0.08 11.83 9.62
C LEU A 41 1.01 12.84 9.32
N TYR A 42 0.90 14.06 9.82
CA TYR A 42 1.88 15.11 9.52
C TYR A 42 3.26 14.85 10.12
N HIS A 43 3.33 14.03 11.18
CA HIS A 43 4.60 13.56 11.72
C HIS A 43 5.31 12.57 10.77
N HIS A 44 4.58 11.63 10.17
CA HIS A 44 5.15 10.60 9.30
C HIS A 44 5.20 10.99 7.82
N PHE A 45 4.30 11.88 7.40
CA PHE A 45 4.09 12.36 6.04
C PHE A 45 3.84 13.87 6.10
N PRO A 46 4.89 14.71 6.25
CA PRO A 46 4.76 16.17 6.32
C PRO A 46 4.07 16.80 5.09
N GLY A 47 4.21 16.20 3.91
CA GLY A 47 3.50 16.52 2.67
C GLY A 47 2.04 16.04 2.65
N GLY A 48 1.57 15.43 3.74
CA GLY A 48 0.18 15.08 3.97
C GLY A 48 -0.32 13.92 3.11
N LYS A 49 -1.59 14.01 2.69
CA LYS A 49 -2.30 12.91 2.01
C LYS A 49 -1.62 12.46 0.72
N SER A 50 -1.08 13.39 -0.06
CA SER A 50 -0.43 13.08 -1.34
C SER A 50 0.87 12.30 -1.14
N GLU A 51 1.70 12.69 -0.17
CA GLU A 51 2.92 11.94 0.18
C GLU A 51 2.59 10.53 0.68
N LEU A 52 1.55 10.40 1.52
CA LEU A 52 1.07 9.11 1.97
C LEU A 52 0.56 8.23 0.81
N ALA A 53 -0.09 8.83 -0.19
CA ALA A 53 -0.53 8.10 -1.39
C ALA A 53 0.64 7.58 -2.22
N VAL A 54 1.72 8.35 -2.38
CA VAL A 54 2.94 7.89 -3.04
C VAL A 54 3.52 6.70 -2.29
N ALA A 55 3.68 6.79 -0.97
CA ALA A 55 4.20 5.69 -0.16
C ALA A 55 3.32 4.42 -0.23
N ALA A 56 2.01 4.59 -0.35
CA ALA A 56 1.07 3.47 -0.56
C ALA A 56 1.26 2.79 -1.92
N ILE A 57 1.39 3.57 -2.99
CA ILE A 57 1.64 3.04 -4.34
C ILE A 57 2.99 2.31 -4.39
N GLU A 58 4.03 2.91 -3.82
CA GLU A 58 5.36 2.28 -3.72
C GLU A 58 5.30 0.95 -2.96
N ARG A 59 4.54 0.89 -1.86
CA ARG A 59 4.36 -0.36 -1.10
C ARG A 59 3.65 -1.45 -1.90
N VAL A 60 2.67 -1.08 -2.72
CA VAL A 60 2.01 -2.04 -3.61
C VAL A 60 2.99 -2.52 -4.69
N GLY A 61 3.78 -1.61 -5.27
CA GLY A 61 4.84 -1.96 -6.23
C GLY A 61 5.85 -2.96 -5.64
N GLN A 62 6.37 -2.67 -4.45
CA GLN A 62 7.30 -3.57 -3.73
C GLN A 62 6.69 -4.95 -3.45
N ARG A 63 5.40 -5.01 -3.06
CA ARG A 63 4.70 -6.29 -2.86
C ARG A 63 4.57 -7.07 -4.17
N ALA A 64 4.31 -6.40 -5.28
CA ALA A 64 4.24 -7.04 -6.60
C ALA A 64 5.61 -7.57 -7.04
N GLU A 65 6.67 -6.77 -6.89
CA GLU A 65 8.06 -7.19 -7.18
C GLU A 65 8.46 -8.43 -6.37
N GLN A 66 8.14 -8.44 -5.07
CA GLN A 66 8.39 -9.60 -4.19
C GLN A 66 7.60 -10.83 -4.61
N ALA A 67 6.33 -10.66 -5.00
CA ALA A 67 5.50 -11.76 -5.48
C ALA A 67 6.05 -12.35 -6.78
N PHE A 68 6.48 -11.51 -7.72
CA PHE A 68 7.12 -11.96 -8.96
C PHE A 68 8.45 -12.67 -8.70
N ALA A 69 9.31 -12.13 -7.84
CA ALA A 69 10.56 -12.77 -7.48
C ALA A 69 10.33 -14.18 -6.90
N ALA A 70 9.41 -14.32 -5.95
CA ALA A 70 9.06 -15.61 -5.37
C ALA A 70 8.47 -16.58 -6.40
N LEU A 71 7.70 -16.08 -7.37
CA LEU A 71 7.14 -16.91 -8.44
C LEU A 71 8.24 -17.46 -9.36
N PHE A 72 9.18 -16.61 -9.79
CA PHE A 72 10.29 -17.02 -10.65
C PHE A 72 11.30 -17.95 -9.97
N GLU A 73 11.44 -17.89 -8.64
CA GLU A 73 12.22 -18.86 -7.88
C GLU A 73 11.67 -20.29 -8.01
N HIS A 74 10.35 -20.44 -8.12
CA HIS A 74 9.68 -21.74 -8.20
C HIS A 74 9.34 -22.17 -9.63
N GLN A 75 9.19 -21.20 -10.54
CA GLN A 75 8.89 -21.40 -11.96
C GLN A 75 9.83 -20.53 -12.82
N PRO A 76 11.01 -21.05 -13.18
CA PRO A 76 12.00 -20.30 -13.95
C PRO A 76 11.59 -20.11 -15.43
N GLU A 77 10.58 -20.84 -15.91
CA GLU A 77 10.02 -20.65 -17.24
C GLU A 77 9.04 -19.45 -17.22
N PRO A 78 9.30 -18.38 -18.00
CA PRO A 78 8.53 -17.13 -17.87
C PRO A 78 7.06 -17.20 -18.29
N LEU A 79 6.69 -18.08 -19.23
CA LEU A 79 5.30 -18.23 -19.67
C LEU A 79 4.46 -18.99 -18.62
N ASP A 80 5.02 -20.01 -18.00
CA ASP A 80 4.40 -20.78 -16.92
C ASP A 80 4.21 -19.89 -15.68
N ALA A 81 5.23 -19.13 -15.30
CA ALA A 81 5.13 -18.13 -14.23
C ALA A 81 4.04 -17.08 -14.54
N LEU A 82 4.00 -16.54 -15.76
CA LEU A 82 2.96 -15.57 -16.15
C LEU A 82 1.56 -16.20 -16.12
N ALA A 83 1.41 -17.44 -16.60
CA ALA A 83 0.15 -18.16 -16.55
C ALA A 83 -0.31 -18.36 -15.11
N ALA A 84 0.58 -18.77 -14.21
CA ALA A 84 0.29 -18.94 -12.79
C ALA A 84 -0.08 -17.63 -12.08
N TRP A 85 0.43 -16.48 -12.55
CA TRP A 85 0.09 -15.17 -11.98
C TRP A 85 -1.28 -14.64 -12.45
N LEU A 86 -1.72 -14.99 -13.65
CA LEU A 86 -3.00 -14.56 -14.22
C LEU A 86 -4.22 -15.34 -13.71
N HIS A 87 -4.00 -16.50 -13.08
CA HIS A 87 -5.02 -17.42 -12.56
C HIS A 87 -5.17 -17.32 -11.04
#